data_AF-A0A3C0SQ01-F1
#
_entry.id   AF-A0A3C0SQ01-F1
#
_cell.length_a   1.000
_cell.length_b   1.000
_cell.length_c   1.000
_cell.angle_alpha   90.00
_cell.angle_beta   90.00
_cell.angle_gamma   90.00
#
_symmetry.space_group_name_H-M   'P 1'
#
loop_
_entity.id
_entity.type
_entity.pdbx_description
1 polymer ?
#
loop_
_entity_poly.entity_id
_entity_poly.type
_entity_poly.pdbx_seq_one_letter_code
_entity_poly.pdbx_strand_id
1 'polypeptide(L)'
;RCCDELNIESYELRDYVYKATSKLTILKEILELKKLNTLFIVGKNSFKESINFEEGERLGEGLFRYITDEIRECTLIEDKIKIIKDEIKSLIDLVDVLGADCIFNDEFEKIFDSLSDSDLALLLKYIPDIGYIDFYYGTEAEKQWHNKLNSYLKTISSTRRNMVIELSRRINIKL
;
A
#
# COMPACT_ATOMS: atom_id res chain seq x y z
N ARG A 1 -9.11 15.38 30.16
CA ARG A 1 -8.12 14.87 31.13
C ARG A 1 -7.03 14.05 30.46
N CYS A 2 -7.30 12.88 29.87
CA CYS A 2 -6.24 12.06 29.23
C CYS A 2 -5.40 12.82 28.18
N CYS A 3 -6.04 13.54 27.24
CA CYS A 3 -5.31 14.33 26.23
C CYS A 3 -4.54 15.51 26.83
N ASP A 4 -5.00 16.06 27.96
CA ASP A 4 -4.38 17.22 28.60
C ASP A 4 -3.20 16.78 29.49
N GLU A 5 -3.31 15.61 30.13
CA GLU A 5 -2.24 14.97 30.92
C GLU A 5 -1.10 14.46 30.02
N LEU A 6 -1.42 14.03 28.80
CA LEU A 6 -0.45 13.59 27.78
C LEU A 6 0.06 14.72 26.89
N ASN A 7 -0.35 15.97 27.17
CA ASN A 7 0.02 17.17 26.41
C ASN A 7 -0.20 17.05 24.89
N ILE A 8 -1.32 16.45 24.49
CA ILE A 8 -1.69 16.24 23.09
C ILE A 8 -2.39 17.51 22.58
N GLU A 9 -1.67 18.30 21.78
CA GLU A 9 -2.17 19.58 21.24
C GLU A 9 -2.84 19.44 19.86
N SER A 10 -2.52 18.38 19.09
CA SER A 10 -3.13 18.16 17.76
C SER A 10 -4.62 17.86 17.88
N TYR A 11 -5.42 18.62 17.14
CA TYR A 11 -6.85 18.46 17.07
C TYR A 11 -7.25 17.08 16.51
N GLU A 12 -6.58 16.61 15.46
CA GLU A 12 -6.87 15.32 14.83
C GLU A 12 -6.59 14.15 15.78
N LEU A 13 -5.47 14.23 16.52
CA LEU A 13 -5.11 13.22 17.52
C LEU A 13 -6.08 13.23 18.71
N ARG A 14 -6.50 14.42 19.17
CA ARG A 14 -7.52 14.53 20.23
C ARG A 14 -8.85 13.92 19.77
N ASP A 15 -9.32 14.25 18.56
CA ASP A 15 -10.56 13.70 17.99
C ASP A 15 -10.50 12.17 17.88
N TYR A 16 -9.37 11.62 17.41
CA TYR A 16 -9.14 10.18 17.37
C TYR A 16 -9.20 9.55 18.78
N VAL A 17 -8.47 10.12 19.74
CA VAL A 17 -8.45 9.62 21.13
C VAL A 17 -9.85 9.69 21.75
N TYR A 18 -10.62 10.76 21.53
CA TYR A 18 -12.00 10.87 21.99
C TYR A 18 -12.92 9.81 21.36
N LYS A 19 -12.82 9.60 20.05
CA LYS A 19 -13.59 8.55 19.35
C LYS A 19 -13.23 7.14 19.83
N ALA A 20 -11.95 6.88 20.13
CA ALA A 20 -11.51 5.60 20.67
C ALA A 20 -11.94 5.40 22.13
N THR A 21 -11.81 6.44 22.97
CA THR A 21 -12.13 6.38 24.41
C THR A 21 -13.61 6.40 24.71
N SER A 22 -14.47 6.97 23.86
CA SER A 22 -15.94 6.88 24.02
C SER A 22 -16.43 5.43 24.09
N LYS A 23 -15.78 4.51 23.37
CA LYS A 23 -16.04 3.06 23.45
C LYS A 23 -15.55 2.44 24.76
N LEU A 24 -14.53 3.01 25.38
CA LEU A 24 -14.00 2.59 26.68
C LEU A 24 -14.86 3.10 27.86
N THR A 25 -15.58 4.20 27.71
CA THR A 25 -16.52 4.69 28.74
C THR A 25 -17.63 3.68 29.02
N ILE A 26 -18.17 3.06 27.96
CA ILE A 26 -19.16 1.98 28.06
C ILE A 26 -18.60 0.79 28.83
N LEU A 27 -17.33 0.44 28.58
CA LEU A 27 -16.63 -0.62 29.33
C LEU A 27 -16.51 -0.28 30.82
N LYS A 28 -16.20 0.97 31.17
CA LYS A 28 -16.10 1.43 32.56
C LYS A 28 -17.43 1.31 33.30
N GLU A 29 -18.54 1.76 32.71
CA GLU A 29 -19.87 1.63 33.30
C GLU A 29 -20.26 0.16 33.51
N ILE A 30 -19.98 -0.70 32.53
CA ILE A 30 -20.27 -2.14 32.62
C ILE A 30 -19.41 -2.84 33.69
N LEU A 31 -18.15 -2.41 33.86
CA LEU A 31 -17.25 -2.86 34.92
C LEU A 31 -17.77 -2.46 36.30
N GLU A 32 -18.19 -1.19 36.48
CA GLU A 32 -18.78 -0.69 37.72
C GLU A 32 -20.08 -1.42 38.08
N LEU A 33 -20.89 -1.76 37.07
CA LEU A 33 -22.13 -2.53 37.23
C LEU A 33 -21.92 -4.04 37.40
N LYS A 34 -20.67 -4.54 37.37
CA LYS A 34 -20.31 -5.98 37.40
C LYS A 34 -21.03 -6.82 36.34
N LYS A 35 -21.36 -6.21 35.20
CA LYS A 35 -22.12 -6.84 34.09
C LYS A 35 -21.23 -7.21 32.91
N LEU A 36 -19.95 -7.52 33.16
CA LEU A 36 -19.02 -7.87 32.08
C LEU A 36 -19.51 -9.07 31.24
N ASN A 37 -20.25 -9.97 31.87
CA ASN A 37 -20.90 -11.13 31.24
C ASN A 37 -22.03 -10.77 30.25
N THR A 38 -22.52 -9.52 30.23
CA THR A 38 -23.51 -9.05 29.26
C THR A 38 -22.87 -8.38 28.04
N LEU A 39 -21.54 -8.18 28.05
CA LEU A 39 -20.82 -7.58 26.95
C LEU A 39 -20.45 -8.66 25.93
N PHE A 40 -21.13 -8.66 24.79
CA PHE A 40 -20.73 -9.45 23.63
C PHE A 40 -19.80 -8.61 22.73
N ILE A 41 -18.52 -8.93 22.77
CA ILE A 41 -17.56 -8.41 21.78
C ILE A 41 -17.72 -9.28 20.54
N VAL A 42 -18.48 -8.79 19.56
CA VAL A 42 -18.47 -9.38 18.23
C VAL A 42 -17.11 -9.07 17.64
N GLY A 43 -16.20 -10.04 17.69
CA GLY A 43 -14.99 -9.98 16.90
C GLY A 43 -15.40 -9.73 15.45
N LYS A 44 -14.88 -8.66 14.84
CA LYS A 44 -15.05 -8.42 13.41
C LYS A 44 -14.19 -9.45 12.68
N ASN A 45 -14.57 -10.72 12.78
CA ASN A 45 -13.98 -11.81 12.01
C ASN A 45 -14.53 -11.70 10.60
N SER A 46 -14.07 -10.71 9.86
CA SER A 46 -14.05 -10.81 8.42
C SER A 46 -12.93 -11.79 8.07
N PHE A 47 -13.19 -13.10 8.19
CA PHE A 47 -12.41 -14.11 7.50
C PHE A 47 -12.64 -13.88 6.00
N LYS A 48 -12.00 -12.85 5.45
CA LYS A 48 -11.83 -12.74 4.01
C LYS A 48 -10.74 -13.73 3.67
N GLU A 49 -11.04 -14.66 2.78
CA GLU A 49 -10.07 -15.65 2.30
C GLU A 49 -8.79 -14.93 1.88
N SER A 50 -7.67 -15.40 2.43
CA SER A 50 -6.34 -14.98 2.06
C SER A 50 -6.04 -15.46 0.64
N ILE A 51 -5.46 -14.59 -0.17
CA ILE A 51 -5.04 -14.87 -1.54
C ILE A 51 -3.56 -15.16 -1.48
N ASN A 52 -3.13 -16.35 -1.91
CA ASN A 52 -1.71 -16.63 -2.06
C ASN A 52 -1.28 -16.11 -3.43
N PHE A 53 -0.28 -15.22 -3.43
CA PHE A 53 0.36 -14.79 -4.66
C PHE A 53 1.39 -15.82 -5.09
N GLU A 54 1.39 -16.14 -6.38
CA GLU A 54 2.41 -16.94 -7.04
C GLU A 54 3.21 -16.01 -7.94
N GLU A 55 4.53 -16.03 -7.76
CA GLU A 55 5.43 -15.17 -8.53
C GLU A 55 5.47 -15.60 -9.99
N GLY A 56 5.55 -14.61 -10.89
CA GLY A 56 5.68 -14.84 -12.32
C GLY A 56 7.09 -15.29 -12.71
N GLU A 57 7.26 -15.66 -13.97
CA GLU A 57 8.59 -15.91 -14.52
C GLU A 57 9.39 -14.61 -14.52
N ARG A 58 10.57 -14.65 -13.87
CA ARG A 58 11.48 -13.52 -13.85
C ARG A 58 12.26 -13.42 -15.16
N LEU A 59 12.48 -12.19 -15.58
CA LEU A 59 13.35 -11.89 -16.70
C LEU A 59 14.81 -12.20 -16.34
N GLY A 60 15.54 -12.79 -17.29
CA GLY A 60 16.99 -12.90 -17.18
C GLY A 60 17.65 -11.53 -17.27
N GLU A 61 18.78 -11.34 -16.58
CA GLU A 61 19.48 -10.05 -16.46
C GLU A 61 19.69 -9.32 -17.80
N GLY A 62 20.07 -10.06 -18.85
CA GLY A 62 20.29 -9.48 -20.18
C GLY A 62 19.01 -8.93 -20.82
N LEU A 63 17.90 -9.66 -20.68
CA LEU A 63 16.60 -9.24 -21.21
C LEU A 63 16.01 -8.09 -20.37
N PHE A 64 16.13 -8.18 -19.05
CA PHE A 64 15.73 -7.10 -18.15
C PHE A 64 16.44 -5.79 -18.51
N ARG A 65 17.77 -5.83 -18.68
CA ARG A 65 18.55 -4.65 -19.08
C ARG A 65 18.08 -4.08 -20.41
N TYR A 66 17.92 -4.93 -21.42
CA TYR A 66 17.41 -4.53 -22.73
C TYR A 66 16.08 -3.80 -22.63
N ILE A 67 15.11 -4.37 -21.90
CA ILE A 67 13.79 -3.76 -21.69
C ILE A 67 13.88 -2.42 -20.96
N THR A 68 14.69 -2.32 -19.90
CA THR A 68 14.83 -1.03 -19.18
C THR A 68 15.48 0.06 -20.03
N ASP A 69 16.40 -0.30 -20.92
CA ASP A 69 17.01 0.63 -21.86
C ASP A 69 15.98 1.07 -22.92
N GLU A 70 15.19 0.13 -23.47
CA GLU A 70 14.09 0.45 -24.38
C GLU A 70 13.05 1.39 -23.73
N ILE A 71 12.64 1.12 -22.48
CA ILE A 71 11.71 2.00 -21.74
C ILE A 71 12.32 3.40 -21.59
N ARG A 72 13.61 3.51 -21.31
CA ARG A 72 14.29 4.81 -21.14
C ARG A 72 14.37 5.60 -22.44
N GLU A 73 14.59 4.93 -23.57
CA GLU A 73 14.71 5.54 -24.89
C GLU A 73 13.35 5.95 -25.50
N CYS A 74 12.24 5.40 -25.00
CA CYS A 74 10.89 5.77 -25.43
C CYS A 74 10.57 7.24 -25.10
N THR A 75 10.06 7.96 -26.09
CA THR A 75 9.63 9.37 -25.94
C THR A 75 8.17 9.49 -25.54
N LEU A 76 7.33 8.51 -25.91
CA LEU A 76 5.91 8.46 -25.59
C LEU A 76 5.69 7.55 -24.38
N ILE A 77 4.90 8.05 -23.43
CA ILE A 77 4.53 7.30 -22.23
C ILE A 77 3.64 6.09 -22.57
N GLU A 78 2.85 6.18 -23.62
CA GLU A 78 2.00 5.08 -24.10
C GLU A 78 2.85 3.87 -24.53
N ASP A 79 4.01 4.11 -25.14
CA ASP A 79 4.95 3.05 -25.54
C ASP A 79 5.62 2.42 -24.32
N LYS A 80 6.03 3.23 -23.34
CA LYS A 80 6.56 2.71 -22.06
C LYS A 80 5.54 1.82 -21.35
N ILE A 81 4.29 2.28 -21.24
CA ILE A 81 3.19 1.50 -20.64
C ILE A 81 3.00 0.19 -21.37
N LYS A 82 3.04 0.21 -22.71
CA LYS A 82 2.91 -0.99 -23.52
C LYS A 82 4.02 -1.99 -23.23
N ILE A 83 5.28 -1.55 -23.24
CA ILE A 83 6.44 -2.42 -22.93
C ILE A 83 6.29 -3.03 -21.54
N ILE A 84 5.95 -2.23 -20.52
CA ILE A 84 5.78 -2.71 -19.14
C ILE A 84 4.70 -3.81 -19.10
N LYS A 85 3.56 -3.62 -19.76
CA LYS A 85 2.45 -4.58 -19.73
C LYS A 85 2.74 -5.84 -20.54
N ASP A 86 3.45 -5.69 -21.66
CA ASP A 86 3.72 -6.78 -22.60
C ASP A 86 4.88 -7.66 -22.13
N GLU A 87 5.91 -7.08 -21.50
CA GLU A 87 7.15 -7.79 -21.16
C GLU A 87 7.30 -8.14 -19.68
N ILE A 88 6.76 -7.33 -18.76
CA ILE A 88 6.94 -7.56 -17.32
C ILE A 88 5.85 -8.47 -16.77
N LYS A 89 6.22 -9.68 -16.33
CA LYS A 89 5.29 -10.73 -15.86
C LYS A 89 5.45 -11.12 -14.40
N SER A 90 6.50 -10.67 -13.74
CA SER A 90 6.75 -10.91 -12.32
C SER A 90 6.59 -9.62 -11.52
N LEU A 91 6.18 -9.75 -10.26
CA LEU A 91 6.11 -8.63 -9.32
C LEU A 91 7.51 -8.07 -9.07
N ILE A 92 8.51 -8.94 -8.93
CA ILE A 92 9.89 -8.50 -8.67
C ILE A 92 10.41 -7.67 -9.84
N ASP A 93 10.21 -8.10 -11.09
CA ASP A 93 10.68 -7.32 -12.23
C ASP A 93 9.90 -6.00 -12.37
N LEU A 94 8.62 -5.96 -11.99
CA LEU A 94 7.86 -4.71 -11.95
C LEU A 94 8.44 -3.73 -10.92
N VAL A 95 8.78 -4.22 -9.73
CA VAL A 95 9.45 -3.42 -8.69
C VAL A 95 10.81 -2.93 -9.19
N ASP A 96 11.60 -3.82 -9.80
CA ASP A 96 12.92 -3.51 -10.31
C ASP A 96 12.83 -2.45 -11.42
N VAL A 97 11.86 -2.55 -12.35
CA VAL A 97 11.61 -1.53 -13.39
C VAL A 97 11.24 -0.18 -12.78
N LEU A 98 10.38 -0.15 -11.76
CA LEU A 98 10.01 1.09 -11.05
C LEU A 98 11.20 1.75 -10.35
N GLY A 99 12.24 0.97 -10.01
CA GLY A 99 13.50 1.42 -9.42
C GLY A 99 14.68 1.60 -10.38
N ALA A 100 14.51 1.34 -11.69
CA ALA A 100 15.61 1.28 -12.66
C ALA A 100 15.98 2.61 -13.34
N ASP A 101 15.46 3.74 -12.84
CA ASP A 101 15.67 5.08 -13.43
C ASP A 101 15.35 5.14 -14.96
N CYS A 102 14.33 4.39 -15.40
CA CYS A 102 13.80 4.42 -16.77
C CYS A 102 12.43 5.12 -16.88
N ILE A 103 11.83 5.46 -15.73
CA ILE A 103 10.54 6.15 -15.59
C ILE A 103 10.76 7.53 -14.95
N PHE A 104 10.22 8.56 -15.58
CA PHE A 104 10.34 9.95 -15.14
C PHE A 104 9.18 10.40 -14.24
N ASN A 105 9.39 11.50 -13.53
CA ASN A 105 8.54 11.93 -12.40
C ASN A 105 7.04 12.11 -12.72
N ASP A 106 6.72 12.56 -13.91
CA ASP A 106 5.37 12.79 -14.43
C ASP A 106 4.75 11.55 -15.10
N GLU A 107 5.55 10.52 -15.35
CA GLU A 107 5.14 9.29 -16.02
C GLU A 107 4.52 8.27 -15.05
N PHE A 108 4.97 8.27 -13.78
CA PHE A 108 4.50 7.34 -12.76
C PHE A 108 2.97 7.28 -12.63
N GLU A 109 2.29 8.43 -12.63
CA GLU A 109 0.84 8.49 -12.49
C GLU A 109 0.12 7.76 -13.64
N LYS A 110 0.59 7.94 -14.87
CA LYS A 110 0.02 7.28 -16.06
C LYS A 110 0.31 5.78 -16.05
N ILE A 111 1.49 5.38 -15.61
CA ILE A 111 1.84 3.96 -15.46
C ILE A 111 0.93 3.31 -14.43
N PHE A 112 0.80 3.88 -13.22
CA PHE A 112 -0.07 3.32 -12.18
C PHE A 112 -1.54 3.27 -12.60
N ASP A 113 -2.01 4.23 -13.38
CA ASP A 113 -3.39 4.19 -13.88
C ASP A 113 -3.63 3.08 -14.90
N SER A 114 -2.60 2.68 -15.63
CA SER A 114 -2.65 1.57 -16.59
C SER A 114 -2.62 0.17 -15.96
N LEU A 115 -2.23 0.10 -14.68
CA LEU A 115 -2.11 -1.13 -13.90
C LEU A 115 -3.48 -1.60 -13.38
N SER A 116 -3.63 -2.91 -13.23
CA SER A 116 -4.83 -3.49 -12.63
C SER A 116 -4.87 -3.21 -11.12
N ASP A 117 -6.06 -3.31 -10.53
CA ASP A 117 -6.22 -3.19 -9.08
C ASP A 117 -5.42 -4.27 -8.32
N SER A 118 -5.17 -5.43 -8.95
CA SER A 118 -4.34 -6.50 -8.39
C SER A 118 -2.85 -6.14 -8.38
N ASP A 119 -2.35 -5.54 -9.47
CA ASP A 119 -0.95 -5.09 -9.56
C ASP A 119 -0.68 -3.99 -8.53
N LEU A 120 -1.59 -3.02 -8.41
CA LEU A 120 -1.51 -1.97 -7.39
C LEU A 120 -1.56 -2.54 -5.97
N ALA A 121 -2.39 -3.57 -5.74
CA ALA A 121 -2.47 -4.25 -4.45
C ALA A 121 -1.19 -5.04 -4.12
N LEU A 122 -0.56 -5.67 -5.12
CA LEU A 122 0.72 -6.35 -4.98
C LEU A 122 1.84 -5.37 -4.66
N LEU A 123 1.94 -4.25 -5.39
CA LEU A 123 2.90 -3.18 -5.10
C LEU A 123 2.72 -2.65 -3.67
N LEU A 124 1.48 -2.36 -3.25
CA LEU A 124 1.20 -1.95 -1.87
C LEU A 124 1.60 -2.99 -0.84
N LYS A 125 1.42 -4.29 -1.15
CA LYS A 125 1.78 -5.38 -0.25
C LYS A 125 3.28 -5.60 -0.18
N TYR A 126 4.00 -5.31 -1.26
CA TYR A 126 5.45 -5.39 -1.36
C TYR A 126 6.14 -4.31 -0.52
N ILE A 127 5.58 -3.09 -0.48
CA ILE A 127 6.11 -2.00 0.32
C ILE A 127 5.99 -2.36 1.81
N PRO A 128 7.09 -2.30 2.58
CA PRO A 128 7.06 -2.53 4.02
C PRO A 128 6.15 -1.53 4.73
N ASP A 129 5.51 -1.98 5.81
CA ASP A 129 4.50 -1.20 6.51
C ASP A 129 5.05 0.16 6.97
N ILE A 130 4.23 1.21 6.84
CA ILE A 130 4.63 2.63 6.96
C ILE A 130 5.30 2.93 8.31
N GLY A 131 4.98 2.16 9.35
CA GLY A 131 5.61 2.26 10.67
C GLY A 131 7.10 1.88 10.73
N TYR A 132 7.66 1.30 9.66
CA TYR A 132 9.08 0.94 9.53
C TYR A 132 9.84 1.81 8.52
N ILE A 133 9.19 2.80 7.89
CA ILE A 133 9.81 3.65 6.86
C ILE A 133 11.01 4.44 7.41
N ASP A 134 10.99 4.84 8.68
CA ASP A 134 12.13 5.53 9.32
C ASP A 134 13.40 4.64 9.40
N PHE A 135 13.26 3.32 9.27
CA PHE A 135 14.37 2.36 9.23
C PHE A 135 14.57 1.71 7.85
N TYR A 136 13.77 2.10 6.85
CA TYR A 136 13.86 1.51 5.52
C TYR A 136 14.99 2.14 4.71
N TYR A 137 16.13 1.44 4.67
CA TYR A 137 17.30 1.76 3.84
C TYR A 137 17.09 1.39 2.36
N GLY A 138 15.97 1.82 1.77
CA GLY A 138 15.77 1.72 0.33
C GLY A 138 16.63 2.74 -0.43
N THR A 139 16.92 2.46 -1.70
CA THR A 139 17.52 3.43 -2.62
C THR A 139 16.62 4.66 -2.79
N GLU A 140 17.17 5.77 -3.26
CA GLU A 140 16.34 6.97 -3.53
C GLU A 140 15.28 6.71 -4.61
N ALA A 141 15.59 5.87 -5.60
CA ALA A 141 14.63 5.44 -6.62
C ALA A 141 13.47 4.63 -5.99
N GLU A 142 13.77 3.72 -5.05
CA GLU A 142 12.73 2.96 -4.33
C GLU A 142 11.81 3.88 -3.53
N LYS A 143 12.38 4.81 -2.77
CA LYS A 143 11.61 5.81 -2.01
C LYS A 143 10.76 6.67 -2.94
N GLN A 144 11.28 7.03 -4.11
CA GLN A 144 10.57 7.86 -5.07
C GLN A 144 9.30 7.16 -5.57
N TRP A 145 9.40 5.94 -6.09
CA TRP A 145 8.21 5.27 -6.64
C TRP A 145 7.21 4.90 -5.54
N HIS A 146 7.65 4.58 -4.31
CA HIS A 146 6.77 4.42 -3.15
C HIS A 146 5.93 5.70 -2.88
N ASN A 147 6.61 6.85 -2.85
CA ASN A 147 5.95 8.14 -2.63
C ASN A 147 4.99 8.50 -3.77
N LYS A 148 5.37 8.17 -5.01
CA LYS A 148 4.52 8.37 -6.20
C LYS A 148 3.28 7.48 -6.15
N LEU A 149 3.41 6.21 -5.77
CA LEU A 149 2.29 5.29 -5.61
C LEU A 149 1.32 5.79 -4.53
N ASN A 150 1.84 6.19 -3.36
CA ASN A 150 1.01 6.76 -2.30
C ASN A 150 0.28 8.03 -2.74
N SER A 151 0.95 8.89 -3.52
CA SER A 151 0.33 10.09 -4.08
C SER A 151 -0.77 9.74 -5.07
N TYR A 152 -0.53 8.81 -6.00
CA TYR A 152 -1.53 8.31 -6.95
C TYR A 152 -2.77 7.72 -6.26
N LEU A 153 -2.57 6.91 -5.21
CA LEU A 153 -3.71 6.33 -4.47
C LEU A 153 -4.61 7.39 -3.81
N LYS A 154 -4.08 8.59 -3.54
CA LYS A 154 -4.87 9.73 -3.05
C LYS A 154 -5.66 10.42 -4.15
N THR A 155 -5.23 10.35 -5.41
CA THR A 155 -5.90 10.98 -6.56
C THR A 155 -7.07 10.14 -7.09
N ILE A 156 -6.98 8.81 -7.02
CA ILE A 156 -8.08 7.92 -7.45
C ILE A 156 -9.29 7.95 -6.51
N SER A 157 -10.43 7.49 -7.04
CA SER A 157 -11.70 7.42 -6.32
C SER A 157 -11.58 6.64 -5.01
N SER A 158 -12.29 7.08 -3.97
CA SER A 158 -12.30 6.41 -2.67
C SER A 158 -12.74 4.94 -2.79
N THR A 159 -13.67 4.64 -3.71
CA THR A 159 -14.11 3.27 -4.00
C THR A 159 -12.97 2.40 -4.51
N ARG A 160 -12.27 2.79 -5.60
CA ARG A 160 -11.16 2.01 -6.17
C ARG A 160 -10.01 1.88 -5.18
N ARG A 161 -9.65 2.96 -4.50
CA ARG A 161 -8.62 2.97 -3.44
C ARG A 161 -8.92 1.96 -2.34
N ASN A 162 -10.15 1.95 -1.82
CA ASN A 162 -10.56 1.03 -0.77
C ASN A 162 -10.52 -0.43 -1.26
N MET A 163 -10.88 -0.69 -2.52
CA MET A 163 -10.76 -2.03 -3.11
C MET A 163 -9.31 -2.50 -3.16
N VAL A 164 -8.40 -1.67 -3.68
CA VAL A 164 -6.96 -1.96 -3.76
C VAL A 164 -6.36 -2.22 -2.37
N ILE A 165 -6.67 -1.38 -1.37
CA ILE A 165 -6.19 -1.55 0.01
C ILE A 165 -6.76 -2.82 0.67
N GLU A 166 -8.03 -3.13 0.46
CA GLU A 166 -8.62 -4.36 0.98
C GLU A 166 -8.05 -5.61 0.31
N LEU A 167 -7.72 -5.52 -0.98
CA LEU A 167 -7.07 -6.60 -1.72
C LEU A 167 -5.65 -6.82 -1.20
N SER A 168 -4.84 -5.77 -1.02
CA SER A 168 -3.46 -5.89 -0.54
C SER A 168 -3.38 -6.55 0.84
N ARG A 169 -4.32 -6.25 1.75
CA ARG A 169 -4.41 -6.88 3.08
C ARG A 169 -4.63 -8.39 3.02
N ARG A 170 -5.28 -8.88 1.97
CA ARG A 170 -5.61 -10.32 1.80
C ARG A 170 -4.51 -11.09 1.10
N ILE A 171 -3.63 -10.42 0.36
CA ILE A 171 -2.54 -11.07 -0.37
C ILE A 171 -1.46 -11.51 0.61
N ASN A 172 -1.02 -12.75 0.47
CA ASN A 172 0.17 -13.29 1.08
C ASN A 172 1.23 -13.48 0.00
N ILE A 173 2.33 -12.74 0.11
CA ILE A 173 3.51 -12.91 -0.74
C ILE A 173 4.46 -13.83 0.01
N LYS A 174 4.83 -14.96 -0.59
CA LYS A 174 5.95 -15.78 -0.12
C LYS A 174 7.17 -15.32 -0.91
N LEU A 175 7.91 -14.36 -0.35
CA LEU A 175 9.24 -13.97 -0.85
C LEU A 175 10.28 -15.02 -0.44
#